data_AF-J9E663-F1
#
_entry.id   AF-J9E663-F1
#
_cell.length_a   1.000
_cell.length_b   1.000
_cell.length_c   1.000
_cell.angle_alpha   90.00
_cell.angle_beta   90.00
_cell.angle_gamma   90.00
#
_symmetry.space_group_name_H-M   'P 1'
#
loop_
_entity.id
_entity.type
_entity.pdbx_description
1 polymer ?
#
loop_
_entity_poly.entity_id
_entity_poly.type
_entity_poly.pdbx_seq_one_letter_code
_entity_poly.pdbx_strand_id
1 'polypeptide(L)'
;MEQSRKDDVESWLYITVEWTAGSLPWRKLKGPDKEEVLQWKEEVREGEAMDDFFKQCPRREFSTIMKYIDSLEYESIPDYDHIYYCIQHAAK
;
A
#
# COMPACT_ATOMS: atom_id res chain seq x y z
N MET A 1 15.12 0.43 -13.22
CA MET A 1 13.83 -0.16 -12.80
C MET A 1 12.76 0.43 -13.69
N GLU A 2 12.14 -0.40 -14.50
CA GLU A 2 10.92 -0.02 -15.21
C GLU A 2 9.74 -0.13 -14.23
N GLN A 3 8.78 0.78 -14.35
CA GLN A 3 7.54 0.77 -13.56
C GLN A 3 6.50 -0.08 -14.28
N SER A 4 5.73 -0.82 -13.50
CA SER A 4 4.65 -1.71 -13.96
C SER A 4 3.30 -1.27 -13.41
N ARG A 5 2.23 -1.92 -13.88
CA ARG A 5 0.87 -1.68 -13.39
C ARG A 5 0.71 -1.88 -11.89
N LYS A 6 1.50 -2.78 -11.29
CA LYS A 6 1.43 -3.00 -9.83
C LYS A 6 1.94 -1.79 -9.04
N ASP A 7 2.93 -1.07 -9.59
CA ASP A 7 3.50 0.13 -8.96
C ASP A 7 2.48 1.28 -8.90
N ASP A 8 1.61 1.38 -9.92
CA ASP A 8 0.49 2.32 -9.93
C ASP A 8 -0.54 1.98 -8.84
N VAL A 9 -0.90 0.70 -8.71
CA VAL A 9 -1.86 0.23 -7.69
C VAL A 9 -1.29 0.40 -6.28
N GLU A 10 -0.01 0.11 -6.09
CA GLU A 10 0.68 0.34 -4.82
C GLU A 10 0.69 1.83 -4.44
N SER A 11 1.02 2.70 -5.40
CA SER A 11 1.00 4.15 -5.19
C SER A 11 -0.40 4.65 -4.83
N TRP A 12 -1.44 4.10 -5.47
CA TRP A 12 -2.83 4.39 -5.13
C TRP A 12 -3.19 3.93 -3.71
N LEU A 13 -2.74 2.76 -3.27
CA LEU A 13 -2.97 2.29 -1.90
C LEU A 13 -2.34 3.26 -0.89
N TYR A 14 -1.10 3.72 -1.12
CA TYR A 14 -0.47 4.69 -0.23
C TYR A 14 -1.20 6.04 -0.18
N ILE A 15 -1.72 6.54 -1.30
CA ILE A 15 -2.55 7.75 -1.32
C ILE A 15 -3.82 7.53 -0.50
N THR A 16 -4.43 6.36 -0.63
CA THR A 16 -5.65 6.00 0.11
C THR A 16 -5.38 5.94 1.62
N VAL A 17 -4.25 5.32 2.02
CA VAL A 17 -3.77 5.33 3.42
C VAL A 17 -3.54 6.74 3.93
N GLU A 18 -2.94 7.61 3.11
CA GLU A 18 -2.73 9.00 3.48
C GLU A 18 -4.05 9.73 3.77
N TRP A 19 -5.08 9.49 2.96
CA TRP A 19 -6.41 10.08 3.18
C TRP A 19 -7.10 9.57 4.44
N THR A 20 -6.91 8.30 4.80
CA THR A 20 -7.55 7.71 5.99
C THR A 20 -6.76 7.95 7.28
N ALA A 21 -5.43 7.83 7.26
CA ALA A 21 -4.55 7.99 8.41
C ALA A 21 -4.00 9.43 8.59
N GLY A 22 -4.23 10.31 7.61
CA GLY A 22 -3.83 11.72 7.61
C GLY A 22 -2.41 12.00 7.09
N SER A 23 -1.47 11.05 7.22
CA SER A 23 -0.12 11.17 6.66
C SER A 23 0.58 9.82 6.55
N LEU A 24 1.44 9.67 5.55
CA LEU A 24 2.40 8.55 5.50
C LEU A 24 3.62 8.82 6.41
N PRO A 25 4.24 7.77 6.99
CA PRO A 25 5.44 7.91 7.82
C PRO A 25 6.58 8.64 7.10
N TRP A 26 6.74 8.36 5.80
CA TRP A 26 7.80 8.92 4.95
C TRP A 26 7.42 10.23 4.24
N ARG A 27 6.28 10.88 4.56
CA ARG A 27 5.83 12.10 3.86
C ARG A 27 6.85 13.26 3.89
N LYS A 28 7.68 13.34 4.93
CA LYS A 28 8.67 14.41 5.14
C LYS A 28 10.03 14.12 4.51
N LEU A 29 10.26 12.88 4.08
CA LEU A 29 11.51 12.43 3.45
C LEU A 29 11.62 13.01 2.03
N LYS A 30 12.83 13.39 1.62
CA LYS A 30 13.11 14.07 0.34
C LYS A 30 13.99 13.21 -0.57
N GLY A 31 14.38 13.75 -1.72
CA GLY A 31 15.20 13.07 -2.73
C GLY A 31 16.44 12.32 -2.21
N PRO A 32 17.23 12.86 -1.25
CA PRO A 32 18.36 12.14 -0.65
C PRO A 32 17.94 10.90 0.17
N ASP A 33 16.72 10.89 0.69
CA ASP A 33 16.19 9.88 1.61
C ASP A 33 15.46 8.75 0.86
N LYS A 34 15.61 8.67 -0.48
CA LYS A 34 14.89 7.70 -1.32
C LYS A 34 15.11 6.26 -0.86
N GLU A 35 16.32 5.92 -0.43
CA GLU A 35 16.65 4.60 0.10
C GLU A 35 15.92 4.31 1.41
N GLU A 36 15.83 5.31 2.28
CA GLU A 36 15.07 5.22 3.53
C GLU A 36 13.57 4.98 3.26
N VAL A 37 12.99 5.70 2.29
CA VAL A 37 11.59 5.47 1.88
C VAL A 37 11.38 4.03 1.40
N LEU A 38 12.33 3.44 0.67
CA LEU A 38 12.23 2.06 0.21
C LEU A 38 12.29 1.09 1.39
N GLN A 39 13.19 1.30 2.36
CA GLN A 39 13.27 0.50 3.58
C GLN A 39 11.96 0.54 4.37
N TRP A 40 11.40 1.74 4.61
CA TRP A 40 10.10 1.87 5.27
C TRP A 40 8.97 1.12 4.53
N LYS A 41 8.97 1.16 3.20
CA LYS A 41 7.98 0.44 2.38
C LYS A 41 8.13 -1.07 2.46
N GLU A 42 9.34 -1.58 2.64
CA GLU A 42 9.62 -3.01 2.83
C GLU A 42 9.23 -3.46 4.24
N GLU A 43 9.53 -2.66 5.27
CA GLU A 43 9.22 -2.97 6.67
C GLU A 43 7.72 -3.14 6.94
N VAL A 44 6.86 -2.35 6.27
CA VAL A 44 5.40 -2.40 6.47
C VAL A 44 4.70 -3.54 5.70
N ARG A 45 5.45 -4.44 5.05
CA ARG A 45 4.88 -5.53 4.23
C ARG A 45 4.41 -6.75 5.00
N GLU A 46 4.82 -6.93 6.25
CA GLU A 46 4.51 -8.15 7.00
C GLU A 46 4.30 -7.91 8.50
N GLY A 47 3.68 -8.91 9.16
CA GLY A 47 3.58 -8.99 10.61
C GLY A 47 2.90 -7.79 11.28
N GLU A 48 3.40 -7.44 12.48
CA GLU A 48 2.88 -6.34 13.30
C GLU A 48 3.10 -4.98 12.64
N ALA A 49 4.15 -4.81 11.84
CA ALA A 49 4.44 -3.56 11.16
C ALA A 49 3.35 -3.18 10.14
N MET A 50 2.84 -4.16 9.38
CA MET A 50 1.67 -3.94 8.51
C MET A 50 0.43 -3.52 9.33
N ASP A 51 0.18 -4.22 10.43
CA ASP A 51 -0.97 -3.96 11.29
C ASP A 51 -0.91 -2.54 11.89
N ASP A 52 0.28 -2.10 12.31
CA ASP A 52 0.54 -0.76 12.83
C ASP A 52 0.42 0.31 11.75
N PHE A 53 0.90 0.03 10.53
CA PHE A 53 0.79 0.94 9.39
C PHE A 53 -0.68 1.23 9.06
N PHE A 54 -1.54 0.21 9.10
CA PHE A 54 -2.97 0.34 8.82
C PHE A 54 -3.85 0.57 10.06
N LYS A 55 -3.28 0.86 11.24
CA LYS A 55 -4.05 0.97 12.50
C LYS A 55 -5.16 2.04 12.49
N GLN A 56 -5.01 3.08 11.67
CA GLN A 56 -5.99 4.16 11.48
C GLN A 56 -6.81 3.99 10.18
N CYS A 57 -6.70 2.84 9.53
CA CYS A 57 -7.37 2.50 8.30
C CYS A 57 -8.28 1.28 8.52
N PRO A 58 -9.13 0.91 7.55
CA PRO A 58 -9.79 -0.39 7.50
C PRO A 58 -8.75 -1.52 7.36
N ARG A 59 -8.17 -1.91 8.51
CA ARG A 59 -6.96 -2.72 8.60
C ARG A 59 -7.05 -4.01 7.81
N ARG A 60 -8.16 -4.73 7.95
CA ARG A 60 -8.35 -6.02 7.30
C ARG A 60 -8.33 -5.89 5.78
N GLU A 61 -9.11 -4.98 5.23
CA GLU A 61 -9.26 -4.78 3.80
C GLU A 61 -7.97 -4.23 3.17
N PHE A 62 -7.30 -3.30 3.83
CA PHE A 62 -6.07 -2.69 3.33
C PHE A 62 -4.90 -3.68 3.38
N SER A 63 -4.78 -4.48 4.44
CA SER A 63 -3.83 -5.59 4.51
C SER A 63 -4.09 -6.65 3.43
N THR A 64 -5.36 -6.92 3.11
CA THR A 64 -5.71 -7.82 1.99
C THR A 64 -5.25 -7.24 0.65
N ILE A 65 -5.49 -5.96 0.39
CA ILE A 65 -5.04 -5.30 -0.85
C ILE A 65 -3.50 -5.30 -0.93
N MET A 66 -2.79 -4.98 0.17
CA MET A 66 -1.32 -4.99 0.19
C MET A 66 -0.75 -6.37 -0.17
N LYS A 67 -1.25 -7.42 0.47
CA LYS A 67 -0.84 -8.81 0.18
C LYS A 67 -1.19 -9.23 -1.25
N TYR A 68 -2.31 -8.74 -1.79
CA TYR A 68 -2.66 -8.95 -3.18
C TYR A 68 -1.64 -8.30 -4.12
N ILE A 69 -1.27 -7.04 -3.88
CA ILE A 69 -0.23 -6.34 -4.66
C ILE A 69 1.11 -7.09 -4.61
N ASP A 70 1.51 -7.59 -3.45
CA ASP A 70 2.76 -8.34 -3.27
C ASP A 70 2.77 -9.66 -4.06
N SER A 71 1.59 -10.23 -4.33
CA SER A 71 1.45 -11.43 -5.17
C SER A 71 1.56 -11.17 -6.68
N LEU A 72 1.56 -9.91 -7.11
CA LEU A 72 1.60 -9.54 -8.52
C LEU A 72 3.02 -9.55 -9.10
N GLU A 73 3.16 -10.20 -10.24
CA GLU A 73 4.36 -10.14 -11.08
C GLU A 73 4.36 -8.87 -11.94
N TYR A 74 5.53 -8.54 -12.51
CA TYR A 74 5.72 -7.35 -13.34
C TYR A 74 4.72 -7.26 -14.51
N GLU A 75 4.45 -8.39 -15.17
CA GLU A 75 3.52 -8.47 -16.31
C GLU A 75 2.08 -8.78 -15.89
N SER A 76 1.79 -8.89 -14.60
CA SER A 76 0.43 -9.19 -14.13
C SER A 76 -0.54 -8.05 -14.46
N ILE A 77 -1.77 -8.42 -14.81
CA ILE A 77 -2.89 -7.48 -14.90
C ILE A 77 -3.58 -7.47 -13.53
N PRO A 78 -3.60 -6.33 -12.80
CA PRO A 78 -4.32 -6.27 -11.54
C PRO A 78 -5.81 -6.56 -11.73
N ASP A 79 -6.39 -7.34 -10.82
CA ASP A 79 -7.80 -7.62 -10.65
C ASP A 79 -8.41 -6.43 -9.91
N TYR A 80 -8.83 -5.45 -10.69
CA TYR A 80 -9.44 -4.22 -10.18
C TYR A 80 -10.78 -4.48 -9.49
N ASP A 81 -11.50 -5.55 -9.86
CA ASP A 81 -12.78 -5.92 -9.24
C ASP A 81 -12.54 -6.42 -7.81
N HIS A 82 -11.49 -7.22 -7.60
CA HIS A 82 -11.07 -7.64 -6.26
C HIS A 82 -10.70 -6.45 -5.38
N ILE A 83 -9.89 -5.52 -5.89
CA ILE A 83 -9.49 -4.31 -5.16
C ILE A 83 -10.73 -3.47 -4.80
N TYR A 84 -11.63 -3.27 -5.77
CA TYR A 84 -12.86 -2.52 -5.56
C TYR A 84 -13.76 -3.17 -4.50
N TYR A 85 -13.90 -4.49 -4.54
CA TYR A 85 -14.64 -5.25 -3.53
C TYR A 85 -14.09 -5.01 -2.12
N CYS A 86 -12.76 -5.03 -1.94
CA CYS A 86 -12.13 -4.72 -0.66
C CYS A 86 -12.46 -3.30 -0.18
N ILE A 87 -12.37 -2.30 -1.06
CA ILE A 87 -12.70 -0.91 -0.71
C ILE A 87 -14.18 -0.73 -0.33
N GLN A 88 -15.10 -1.40 -1.03
CA GLN A 88 -16.52 -1.33 -0.67
C GLN A 88 -16.82 -1.91 0.72
N HIS A 89 -16.04 -2.89 1.16
CA HIS A 89 -16.17 -3.48 2.50
C HIS A 89 -15.44 -2.67 3.57
N ALA A 90 -14.43 -1.90 3.18
CA ALA A 90 -13.68 -0.99 4.05
C ALA A 90 -14.53 0.21 4.53
N ALA A 91 -15.58 0.57 3.79
CA ALA A 91 -16.46 1.71 4.07
C ALA A 91 -17.69 1.37 4.94
N LYS A 92 -17.81 0.13 5.43
CA LYS A 92 -18.91 -0.34 6.29
C LYS A 92 -18.47 -0.40 7.74
#